data_AF-A0A966AXZ4-F1
#
_entry.id   AF-A0A966AXZ4-F1
#
_cell.length_a   1.000
_cell.length_b   1.000
_cell.length_c   1.000
_cell.angle_alpha   90.00
_cell.angle_beta   90.00
_cell.angle_gamma   90.00
#
_symmetry.space_group_name_H-M   'P 1'
#
loop_
_entity.id
_entity.type
_entity.pdbx_description
1 polymer ?
#
loop_
_entity_poly.entity_id
_entity_poly.type
_entity_poly.pdbx_seq_one_letter_code
_entity_poly.pdbx_strand_id
1 'polypeptide(L)'
;LTPNQDLLLCNIGSSQKSSIKSELSELGFELPAEVSPLVRHALACPALPTCGLAVTESERVLPDVLERLDSQLNHLEIKKSILVRMTGCPNGCARPYMAELGLVGSGVNQYQLWLGGSANLQHLARPFLQKMPLEDLEATIEPLLQSWKEAGGRRGFGEHISKLGDATVQEMLKVSN
;
A
#
# COMPACT_ATOMS: atom_id res chain seq x y z
N LEU A 1 -1.82 -19.95 8.09
CA LEU A 1 -1.96 -18.85 7.11
C LEU A 1 -2.58 -17.65 7.83
N THR A 2 -2.11 -16.45 7.54
CA THR A 2 -2.68 -15.19 8.05
C THR A 2 -3.62 -14.58 7.01
N PRO A 3 -4.53 -13.66 7.41
CA PRO A 3 -5.33 -12.89 6.46
C PRO A 3 -4.53 -11.95 5.54
N ASN A 4 -3.24 -11.75 5.82
CA ASN A 4 -2.31 -10.93 5.05
C ASN A 4 -1.40 -11.79 4.14
N GLN A 5 -1.85 -13.00 3.78
CA GLN A 5 -1.12 -13.89 2.86
C GLN A 5 0.21 -14.43 3.42
N ASP A 6 0.45 -14.32 4.73
CA ASP A 6 1.66 -14.86 5.38
C ASP A 6 1.48 -16.28 5.92
N LEU A 7 2.61 -16.94 6.18
CA LEU A 7 2.70 -18.21 6.89
C LEU A 7 3.15 -17.99 8.33
N LEU A 8 2.43 -18.62 9.28
CA LEU A 8 2.81 -18.64 10.69
C LEU A 8 3.34 -20.04 11.03
N LEU A 9 4.62 -20.13 11.39
CA LEU A 9 5.23 -21.37 11.87
C LEU A 9 4.97 -21.52 13.37
N CYS A 10 4.20 -22.55 13.74
CA CYS A 10 3.75 -22.80 15.11
C CYS A 10 4.55 -23.91 15.79
N ASN A 11 4.44 -23.99 17.13
CA ASN A 11 5.00 -25.07 17.95
C ASN A 11 6.53 -25.26 17.81
N ILE A 12 7.26 -24.18 17.61
CA ILE A 12 8.73 -24.19 17.56
C ILE A 12 9.30 -24.16 18.99
N GLY A 13 10.07 -25.18 19.36
CA GLY A 13 10.80 -25.22 20.62
C GLY A 13 11.88 -24.12 20.68
N SER A 14 12.12 -23.56 21.86
CA SER A 14 13.11 -22.47 22.03
C SER A 14 14.51 -22.82 21.52
N SER A 15 14.92 -24.10 21.60
CA SER A 15 16.20 -24.59 21.09
C SER A 15 16.30 -24.61 19.57
N GLN A 16 15.18 -24.61 18.85
CA GLN A 16 15.13 -24.67 17.38
C GLN A 16 15.06 -23.28 16.73
N LYS A 17 14.78 -22.22 17.52
CA LYS A 17 14.54 -20.88 16.98
C LYS A 17 15.73 -20.32 16.19
N SER A 18 16.95 -20.55 16.66
CA SER A 18 18.16 -20.04 15.99
C SER A 18 18.41 -20.75 14.66
N SER A 19 18.30 -22.08 14.62
CA SER A 19 18.52 -22.85 13.38
C SER A 19 17.48 -22.50 12.32
N ILE A 20 16.19 -22.46 12.70
CA ILE A 20 15.11 -22.11 11.77
C ILE A 20 15.30 -20.70 11.19
N LYS A 21 15.71 -19.72 12.01
CA LYS A 21 16.00 -18.37 11.52
C LYS A 21 17.15 -18.35 10.50
N SER A 22 18.22 -19.10 10.76
CA SER A 22 19.35 -19.22 9.83
C SER A 22 18.92 -19.86 8.51
N GLU A 23 18.23 -21.00 8.58
CA GLU A 23 17.76 -21.73 7.40
C GLU A 23 16.80 -20.88 6.54
N LEU A 24 15.88 -20.15 7.17
CA LEU A 24 14.98 -19.23 6.45
C LEU A 24 15.75 -18.09 5.78
N SER A 25 16.74 -17.50 6.47
CA SER A 25 17.58 -16.45 5.91
C SER A 25 18.41 -16.95 4.72
N GLU A 26 18.95 -18.17 4.79
CA GLU A 26 19.67 -18.82 3.68
C GLU A 26 18.78 -19.07 2.46
N LEU A 27 17.47 -19.28 2.67
CA LEU A 27 16.46 -19.38 1.61
C LEU A 27 15.97 -18.02 1.09
N GLY A 28 16.48 -16.91 1.63
CA GLY A 28 16.10 -15.55 1.24
C GLY A 28 14.87 -14.99 1.95
N PHE A 29 14.40 -15.62 3.03
CA PHE A 29 13.33 -15.06 3.85
C PHE A 29 13.90 -14.14 4.92
N GLU A 30 13.56 -12.85 4.82
CA GLU A 30 13.86 -11.86 5.84
C GLU A 30 12.97 -12.05 7.07
N LEU A 31 13.50 -11.76 8.26
CA LEU A 31 12.68 -11.72 9.46
C LEU A 31 11.76 -10.50 9.40
N PRO A 32 10.56 -10.56 10.01
CA PRO A 32 9.63 -9.45 9.96
C PRO A 32 10.26 -8.12 10.36
N ALA A 33 11.14 -8.09 11.37
CA ALA A 33 11.81 -6.88 11.84
C ALA A 33 12.75 -6.21 10.83
N GLU A 34 13.22 -6.95 9.82
CA GLU A 34 14.12 -6.50 8.77
C GLU A 34 13.35 -5.93 7.56
N VAL A 35 12.11 -6.40 7.36
CA VAL A 35 11.23 -5.93 6.29
C VAL A 35 10.65 -4.55 6.63
N SER A 36 10.69 -3.63 5.66
CA SER A 36 10.11 -2.29 5.82
C SER A 36 8.61 -2.38 6.16
N PRO A 37 8.08 -1.50 7.04
CA PRO A 37 6.66 -1.54 7.40
C PRO A 37 5.71 -1.33 6.21
N LEU A 38 6.18 -0.64 5.16
CA LEU A 38 5.45 -0.41 3.92
C LEU A 38 5.21 -1.73 3.20
N VAL A 39 6.26 -2.55 3.05
CA VAL A 39 6.19 -3.86 2.39
C VAL A 39 5.46 -4.88 3.26
N ARG A 40 5.77 -4.93 4.57
CA ARG A 40 5.26 -5.95 5.51
C ARG A 40 3.73 -6.06 5.55
N HIS A 41 3.02 -4.96 5.30
CA HIS A 41 1.56 -4.92 5.39
C HIS A 41 0.88 -4.68 4.06
N ALA A 42 1.64 -4.53 2.97
CA ALA A 42 1.08 -4.36 1.65
C ALA A 42 0.43 -5.66 1.15
N LEU A 43 -0.63 -5.54 0.37
CA LEU A 43 -1.28 -6.69 -0.27
C LEU A 43 -1.66 -6.38 -1.71
N ALA A 44 -1.51 -7.39 -2.57
CA ALA A 44 -2.04 -7.40 -3.91
C ALA A 44 -2.92 -8.64 -4.14
N CYS A 45 -3.81 -8.56 -5.13
CA CYS A 45 -4.44 -9.76 -5.68
C CYS A 45 -3.64 -10.30 -6.87
N PRO A 46 -3.83 -11.58 -7.26
CA PRO A 46 -3.08 -12.16 -8.38
C PRO A 46 -3.21 -11.37 -9.68
N ALA A 47 -4.43 -10.88 -9.97
CA ALA A 47 -4.74 -10.16 -11.20
C ALA A 47 -4.25 -10.93 -12.46
N LEU A 48 -3.58 -10.25 -13.39
CA LEU A 48 -3.03 -10.87 -14.59
C LEU A 48 -1.83 -11.78 -14.24
N PRO A 49 -1.63 -12.89 -14.97
CA PRO A 49 -2.31 -13.29 -16.21
C PRO A 49 -3.49 -14.27 -16.00
N THR A 50 -3.74 -14.72 -14.77
CA THR A 50 -4.63 -15.86 -14.51
C THR A 50 -6.05 -15.47 -14.12
N CYS A 51 -6.25 -14.26 -13.58
CA CYS A 51 -7.59 -13.77 -13.24
C CYS A 51 -8.31 -13.23 -14.48
N GLY A 52 -9.36 -13.92 -14.94
CA GLY A 52 -10.17 -13.50 -16.09
C GLY A 52 -10.99 -12.21 -15.88
N LEU A 53 -10.97 -11.62 -14.68
CA LEU A 53 -11.63 -10.36 -14.35
C LEU A 53 -10.64 -9.19 -14.24
N ALA A 54 -9.33 -9.45 -14.31
CA ALA A 54 -8.32 -8.41 -14.18
C ALA A 54 -8.33 -7.50 -15.42
N VAL A 55 -8.30 -6.19 -15.18
CA VAL A 55 -8.19 -5.17 -16.24
C VAL A 55 -6.79 -4.54 -16.29
N THR A 56 -5.98 -4.76 -15.26
CA THR A 56 -4.58 -4.34 -15.14
C THR A 56 -3.85 -5.23 -14.14
N GLU A 57 -2.54 -5.03 -14.00
CA GLU A 57 -1.68 -5.74 -13.04
C GLU A 57 -2.03 -5.45 -11.57
N SER A 58 -1.50 -6.29 -10.68
CA SER A 58 -1.53 -6.04 -9.23
C SER A 58 -0.32 -6.68 -8.57
N GLU A 59 -0.33 -8.00 -8.34
CA GLU A 59 0.74 -8.72 -7.63
C GLU A 59 2.13 -8.49 -8.25
N ARG A 60 2.23 -8.64 -9.57
CA ARG A 60 3.51 -8.58 -10.29
C ARG A 60 4.17 -7.21 -10.34
N VAL A 61 3.42 -6.14 -10.10
CA VAL A 61 3.92 -4.75 -10.13
C VAL A 61 3.95 -4.09 -8.76
N LEU A 62 3.33 -4.71 -7.74
CA LEU A 62 3.30 -4.16 -6.39
C LEU A 62 4.71 -3.91 -5.83
N PRO A 63 5.71 -4.81 -5.99
CA PRO A 63 7.07 -4.53 -5.51
C PRO A 63 7.65 -3.22 -6.04
N ASP A 64 7.58 -2.98 -7.35
CA ASP A 64 8.07 -1.75 -8.00
C ASP A 64 7.30 -0.52 -7.50
N VAL A 65 5.99 -0.64 -7.29
CA VAL A 65 5.16 0.43 -6.73
C VAL A 65 5.58 0.75 -5.29
N LEU A 66 5.90 -0.25 -4.47
CA LEU A 66 6.35 -0.03 -3.09
C LEU A 66 7.73 0.61 -3.05
N GLU A 67 8.66 0.24 -3.94
CA GLU A 67 9.98 0.88 -4.05
C GLU A 67 9.86 2.36 -4.44
N ARG A 68 9.01 2.67 -5.42
CA ARG A 68 8.69 4.04 -5.84
C ARG A 68 8.12 4.88 -4.69
N LEU A 69 7.17 4.31 -3.95
CA LEU A 69 6.58 4.96 -2.77
C LEU A 69 7.60 5.17 -1.65
N ASP A 70 8.44 4.17 -1.36
CA ASP A 70 9.49 4.28 -0.34
C ASP A 70 10.51 5.36 -0.71
N SER A 71 10.94 5.40 -1.98
CA SER A 71 11.80 6.46 -2.54
C SER A 71 11.16 7.84 -2.37
N GLN A 72 9.87 7.99 -2.70
CA GLN A 72 9.15 9.25 -2.55
C GLN A 72 9.05 9.69 -1.08
N LEU A 73 8.74 8.77 -0.17
CA LEU A 73 8.70 9.05 1.28
C LEU A 73 10.08 9.47 1.80
N ASN A 74 11.14 8.79 1.35
CA ASN A 74 12.52 9.14 1.72
C ASN A 74 12.94 10.50 1.16
N HIS A 75 12.60 10.83 -0.09
CA HIS A 75 12.85 12.13 -0.70
C HIS A 75 12.17 13.27 0.09
N LEU A 76 10.94 13.03 0.55
CA LEU A 76 10.20 13.96 1.40
C LEU A 76 10.59 13.87 2.89
N GLU A 77 11.56 13.04 3.27
CA GLU A 77 12.01 12.81 4.66
C GLU A 77 10.91 12.32 5.62
N ILE A 78 9.92 11.60 5.10
CA ILE A 78 8.82 11.02 5.87
C ILE A 78 9.24 9.65 6.38
N LYS A 79 9.42 9.50 7.70
CA LYS A 79 9.81 8.22 8.34
C LYS A 79 8.65 7.30 8.73
N LYS A 80 7.41 7.76 8.51
CA LYS A 80 6.18 7.00 8.79
C LYS A 80 5.82 6.14 7.57
N SER A 81 5.19 5.00 7.82
CA SER A 81 4.71 4.12 6.76
C SER A 81 3.24 4.39 6.41
N ILE A 82 2.84 3.95 5.22
CA ILE A 82 1.47 3.98 4.72
C ILE A 82 1.02 2.53 4.49
N LEU A 83 -0.21 2.18 4.88
CA LEU A 83 -0.79 0.90 4.47
C LEU A 83 -1.25 0.97 3.01
N VAL A 84 -0.55 0.24 2.13
CA VAL A 84 -0.82 0.20 0.68
C VAL A 84 -1.51 -1.11 0.30
N ARG A 85 -2.55 -1.06 -0.54
CA ARG A 85 -3.17 -2.27 -1.11
C ARG A 85 -3.54 -2.07 -2.57
N MET A 86 -3.37 -3.12 -3.37
CA MET A 86 -3.53 -3.07 -4.81
C MET A 86 -4.45 -4.18 -5.31
N THR A 87 -5.26 -3.89 -6.33
CA THR A 87 -6.07 -4.89 -7.02
C THR A 87 -6.15 -4.58 -8.50
N GLY A 88 -6.21 -5.62 -9.34
CA GLY A 88 -6.28 -5.47 -10.80
C GLY A 88 -7.69 -5.16 -11.35
N CYS A 89 -8.72 -5.11 -10.49
CA CYS A 89 -10.12 -4.81 -10.85
C CYS A 89 -10.92 -4.40 -9.59
N PRO A 90 -12.14 -3.86 -9.70
CA PRO A 90 -12.91 -3.33 -8.56
C PRO A 90 -13.54 -4.39 -7.64
N ASN A 91 -13.24 -5.69 -7.80
CA ASN A 91 -13.79 -6.72 -6.93
C ASN A 91 -13.19 -6.71 -5.51
N GLY A 92 -12.04 -6.06 -5.31
CA GLY A 92 -11.51 -5.81 -3.97
C GLY A 92 -10.91 -7.02 -3.24
N CYS A 93 -10.37 -8.01 -3.96
CA CYS A 93 -9.82 -9.24 -3.35
C CYS A 93 -8.71 -8.98 -2.31
N ALA A 94 -7.88 -7.95 -2.50
CA ALA A 94 -6.85 -7.54 -1.54
C ALA A 94 -7.38 -6.59 -0.46
N ARG A 95 -8.70 -6.32 -0.42
CA ARG A 95 -9.36 -5.37 0.48
C ARG A 95 -8.78 -3.94 0.39
N PRO A 96 -8.66 -3.35 -0.82
CA PRO A 96 -8.03 -2.04 -1.03
C PRO A 96 -8.84 -0.89 -0.42
N TYR A 97 -10.15 -1.05 -0.27
CA TYR A 97 -11.06 -0.05 0.29
C TYR A 97 -10.85 0.21 1.79
N MET A 98 -10.00 -0.56 2.46
CA MET A 98 -9.64 -0.36 3.87
C MET A 98 -8.23 0.25 4.04
N ALA A 99 -7.48 0.38 2.94
CA ALA A 99 -6.10 0.86 2.96
C ALA A 99 -6.03 2.39 3.14
N GLU A 100 -4.91 2.88 3.66
CA GLU A 100 -4.64 4.31 3.67
C GLU A 100 -4.42 4.83 2.24
N LEU A 101 -3.79 4.00 1.39
CA LEU A 101 -3.64 4.19 -0.05
C LEU A 101 -4.04 2.89 -0.79
N GLY A 102 -5.13 2.95 -1.53
CA GLY A 102 -5.66 1.85 -2.34
C GLY A 102 -5.52 2.12 -3.83
N LEU A 103 -4.94 1.19 -4.57
CA LEU A 103 -4.89 1.20 -6.03
C LEU A 103 -5.84 0.14 -6.60
N VAL A 104 -6.87 0.57 -7.32
CA VAL A 104 -7.93 -0.32 -7.81
C VAL A 104 -8.01 -0.22 -9.33
N GLY A 105 -7.66 -1.30 -10.04
CA GLY A 105 -7.58 -1.33 -11.49
C GLY A 105 -8.85 -0.83 -12.18
N SER A 106 -8.69 0.11 -13.11
CA SER A 106 -9.79 0.76 -13.85
C SER A 106 -9.58 0.85 -15.36
N GLY A 107 -8.43 0.41 -15.84
CA GLY A 107 -8.08 0.32 -17.25
C GLY A 107 -6.64 -0.17 -17.39
N VAL A 108 -6.17 -0.38 -18.63
CA VAL A 108 -4.79 -0.79 -18.90
C VAL A 108 -3.83 0.23 -18.29
N ASN A 109 -2.96 -0.20 -17.38
CA ASN A 109 -2.02 0.65 -16.63
C ASN A 109 -2.68 1.85 -15.90
N GLN A 110 -3.97 1.75 -15.58
CA GLN A 110 -4.74 2.79 -14.91
C GLN A 110 -5.43 2.25 -13.65
N TYR A 111 -5.44 3.10 -12.61
CA TYR A 111 -6.00 2.77 -11.32
C TYR A 111 -6.94 3.88 -10.84
N GLN A 112 -8.01 3.50 -10.17
CA GLN A 112 -8.68 4.37 -9.22
C GLN A 112 -7.79 4.55 -8.00
N LEU A 113 -7.64 5.79 -7.55
CA LEU A 113 -6.95 6.13 -6.31
C LEU A 113 -7.97 6.23 -5.18
N TRP A 114 -7.86 5.33 -4.21
CA TRP A 114 -8.68 5.31 -3.00
C TRP A 114 -7.85 5.75 -1.79
N LEU A 115 -8.34 6.70 -1.01
CA LEU A 115 -7.61 7.26 0.14
C LEU A 115 -8.48 7.36 1.39
N GLY A 116 -7.85 7.39 2.56
CA GLY A 116 -8.54 7.69 3.82
C GLY A 116 -9.01 6.48 4.62
N GLY A 117 -8.57 5.26 4.28
CA GLY A 117 -8.67 4.12 5.18
C GLY A 117 -7.73 4.28 6.39
N SER A 118 -7.41 3.20 7.10
CA SER A 118 -6.55 3.30 8.29
C SER A 118 -5.66 2.09 8.47
N ALA A 119 -4.49 2.28 9.11
CA ALA A 119 -3.54 1.21 9.40
C ALA A 119 -4.15 0.06 10.22
N ASN A 120 -5.15 0.36 11.07
CA ASN A 120 -5.89 -0.63 11.85
C ASN A 120 -7.16 -1.16 11.16
N LEU A 121 -7.41 -0.77 9.89
CA LEU A 121 -8.53 -1.22 9.06
C LEU A 121 -9.92 -0.95 9.64
N GLN A 122 -10.09 0.19 10.32
CA GLN A 122 -11.36 0.61 10.93
C GLN A 122 -12.09 1.71 10.14
N HIS A 123 -11.43 2.32 9.17
CA HIS A 123 -12.01 3.36 8.31
C HIS A 123 -12.08 2.89 6.85
N LEU A 124 -13.16 3.27 6.18
CA LEU A 124 -13.36 3.01 4.75
C LEU A 124 -12.74 4.15 3.94
N ALA A 125 -11.88 3.79 2.98
CA ALA A 125 -11.34 4.72 2.01
C ALA A 125 -12.42 5.23 1.05
N ARG A 126 -12.15 6.36 0.40
CA ARG A 126 -13.01 6.98 -0.60
C ARG A 126 -12.30 7.05 -1.95
N PRO A 127 -13.03 6.92 -3.07
CA PRO A 127 -12.46 7.07 -4.40
C PRO A 127 -12.23 8.56 -4.68
N PHE A 128 -10.99 8.94 -4.99
CA PHE A 128 -10.64 10.32 -5.32
C PHE A 128 -10.37 10.51 -6.82
N LEU A 129 -9.67 9.57 -7.46
CA LEU A 129 -9.42 9.59 -8.90
C LEU A 129 -9.92 8.31 -9.55
N GLN A 130 -10.41 8.41 -10.78
CA GLN A 130 -11.03 7.27 -11.47
C GLN A 130 -10.09 6.52 -12.42
N LYS A 131 -9.19 7.23 -13.09
CA LYS A 131 -8.32 6.71 -14.15
C LYS A 131 -6.94 7.34 -14.09
N MET A 132 -6.26 7.21 -12.95
CA MET A 132 -4.89 7.67 -12.78
C MET A 132 -3.94 6.69 -13.49
N PRO A 133 -3.18 7.11 -14.51
CA PRO A 133 -2.07 6.31 -15.03
C PRO A 133 -1.09 5.96 -13.90
N LEU A 134 -0.58 4.73 -13.89
CA LEU A 134 0.31 4.29 -12.81
C LEU A 134 1.62 5.09 -12.75
N GLU A 135 2.08 5.60 -13.88
CA GLU A 135 3.28 6.44 -13.98
C GLU A 135 3.13 7.79 -13.27
N ASP A 136 1.90 8.28 -13.11
CA ASP A 136 1.62 9.57 -12.46
C ASP A 136 1.48 9.46 -10.93
N LEU A 137 1.66 8.27 -10.35
CA LEU A 137 1.38 7.98 -8.94
C LEU A 137 2.08 8.97 -7.99
N GLU A 138 3.39 9.15 -8.12
CA GLU A 138 4.20 9.98 -7.24
C GLU A 138 3.79 11.45 -7.35
N ALA A 139 3.72 11.98 -8.57
CA ALA A 139 3.30 13.36 -8.82
C ALA A 139 1.88 13.65 -8.30
N THR A 140 0.99 12.66 -8.43
CA THR A 140 -0.39 12.75 -7.94
C THR A 140 -0.46 12.83 -6.42
N ILE A 141 0.29 11.98 -5.69
CA ILE A 141 0.17 11.92 -4.23
C ILE A 141 1.11 12.88 -3.50
N GLU A 142 2.14 13.41 -4.17
CA GLU A 142 3.16 14.26 -3.56
C GLU A 142 2.58 15.46 -2.78
N PRO A 143 1.61 16.24 -3.30
CA PRO A 143 1.03 17.35 -2.54
C PRO A 143 0.39 16.89 -1.21
N LEU A 144 -0.24 15.71 -1.21
CA LEU A 144 -0.84 15.13 -0.01
C LEU A 144 0.23 14.65 0.98
N LEU A 145 1.33 14.08 0.48
CA LEU A 145 2.47 13.67 1.31
C LEU A 145 3.18 14.88 1.94
N GLN A 146 3.40 15.95 1.18
CA GLN A 146 3.96 17.21 1.69
C GLN A 146 3.05 17.80 2.78
N SER A 147 1.75 17.90 2.52
CA SER A 147 0.78 18.33 3.53
C SER A 147 0.80 17.44 4.79
N TRP A 148 0.97 16.12 4.63
CA TRP A 148 1.07 15.20 5.76
C TRP A 148 2.36 15.38 6.57
N LYS A 149 3.48 15.71 5.88
CA LYS A 149 4.75 16.09 6.52
C LYS A 149 4.57 17.37 7.34
N GLU A 150 4.02 18.42 6.72
CA GLU A 150 3.81 19.74 7.34
C GLU A 150 2.87 19.68 8.54
N ALA A 151 1.83 18.84 8.47
CA ALA A 151 0.89 18.65 9.56
C ALA A 151 1.51 18.09 10.84
N GLY A 152 2.78 17.67 10.81
CA GLY A 152 3.64 17.49 12.00
C GLY A 152 2.95 16.77 13.15
N GLY A 153 2.83 15.44 13.10
CA GLY A 153 2.12 14.71 14.16
C GLY A 153 2.17 13.20 14.05
N ARG A 154 1.63 12.54 15.10
CA ARG A 154 1.56 11.06 15.25
C ARG A 154 0.49 10.39 14.36
N ARG A 155 -0.34 11.16 13.67
CA ARG A 155 -1.43 10.60 12.84
C ARG A 155 -0.89 9.87 11.61
N GLY A 156 -1.56 8.77 11.28
CA GLY A 156 -1.38 8.03 10.04
C GLY A 156 -1.76 8.87 8.82
N PHE A 157 -1.40 8.39 7.63
CA PHE A 157 -1.70 9.07 6.38
C PHE A 157 -3.21 9.11 6.13
N GLY A 158 -3.92 8.01 6.38
CA GLY A 158 -5.35 7.95 6.15
C GLY A 158 -6.16 8.87 7.08
N GLU A 159 -5.76 8.99 8.35
CA GLU A 159 -6.36 9.96 9.28
C GLU A 159 -6.09 11.40 8.83
N HIS A 160 -4.89 11.68 8.30
CA HIS A 160 -4.57 12.99 7.73
C HIS A 160 -5.47 13.33 6.54
N ILE A 161 -5.66 12.40 5.58
CA ILE A 161 -6.60 12.57 4.47
C ILE A 161 -8.01 12.86 4.97
N SER A 162 -8.50 12.09 5.96
CA SER A 162 -9.82 12.33 6.53
C SER A 162 -9.96 13.70 7.20
N LYS A 163 -8.89 14.25 7.76
CA LYS A 163 -8.88 15.56 8.43
C LYS A 163 -8.83 16.74 7.46
N LEU A 164 -8.19 16.58 6.30
CA LEU A 164 -8.22 17.58 5.23
C LEU A 164 -9.64 17.77 4.67
N GLY A 165 -10.41 16.68 4.62
CA GLY A 165 -11.76 16.65 4.05
C GLY A 165 -11.76 16.48 2.53
N ASP A 166 -12.80 15.84 2.00
CA ASP A 166 -12.84 15.38 0.61
C ASP A 166 -12.61 16.50 -0.42
N ALA A 167 -13.17 17.69 -0.20
CA ALA A 167 -13.04 18.81 -1.13
C ALA A 167 -11.60 19.32 -1.24
N THR A 168 -10.90 19.43 -0.10
CA THR A 168 -9.49 19.84 -0.04
C THR A 168 -8.61 18.82 -0.74
N VAL A 169 -8.82 17.53 -0.45
CA VAL A 169 -8.06 16.44 -1.07
C VAL A 169 -8.28 16.41 -2.58
N GLN A 170 -9.53 16.54 -3.04
CA GLN A 170 -9.85 16.65 -4.46
C GLN A 170 -9.13 17.82 -5.14
N GLU A 171 -9.07 18.98 -4.48
CA GLU A 171 -8.40 20.14 -5.05
C GLU A 171 -6.89 19.95 -5.14
N MET A 172 -6.27 19.40 -4.10
CA MET A 172 -4.84 19.08 -4.10
C MET A 172 -4.45 18.08 -5.19
N LEU A 173 -5.33 17.14 -5.52
CA LEU A 173 -5.10 16.14 -6.57
C LEU A 173 -5.25 16.70 -8.00
N LYS A 174 -5.92 17.84 -8.20
CA LYS A 174 -6.04 18.49 -9.53
C LYS A 174 -4.81 19.27 -9.92
N VAL A 175 -4.03 19.76 -8.95
CA VAL A 175 -2.84 20.60 -9.19
C VAL A 175 -1.70 19.81 -9.84
N SER A 176 -1.77 18.47 -9.79
CA SER A 176 -0.78 17.56 -10.37
C SER A 176 -1.05 17.15 -11.84
N ASN A 177 -2.10 17.67 -12.48
CA ASN A 177 -2.47 17.38 -13.88
C ASN A 177 -2.14 18.54 -14.84
#